data_AF-A0A091SWP6-F1
#
_entry.id   AF-A0A091SWP6-F1
#
_cell.length_a   1.000
_cell.length_b   1.000
_cell.length_c   1.000
_cell.angle_alpha   90.00
_cell.angle_beta   90.00
_cell.angle_gamma   90.00
#
_symmetry.space_group_name_H-M   'P 1'
#
loop_
_entity.id
_entity.type
_entity.pdbx_description
1 polymer ?
#
loop_
_entity_poly.entity_id
_entity_poly.type
_entity_poly.pdbx_seq_one_letter_code
_entity_poly.pdbx_strand_id
1 'polypeptide(L)'
;QIVVWDEDFFQGKKHEFTTDCYSTAEHGFSTVRSCKIESGAWAGFEHCGFQGQQFVLERGEYPCWEAWSGSNAYHVERMCSFRPIACADHGRSRLMLFEEENFQ
;
A
#
# COMPACT_ATOMS: atom_id res chain seq x y z
N GLN A 1 1.93 3.45 10.97
CA GLN A 1 0.86 4.42 10.70
C GLN A 1 0.98 4.87 9.26
N ILE A 2 -0.15 4.93 8.57
CA ILE A 2 -0.29 5.49 7.23
C ILE A 2 -1.25 6.68 7.30
N VAL A 3 -0.95 7.73 6.54
CA VAL A 3 -1.84 8.85 6.30
C VAL A 3 -2.14 8.90 4.81
N VAL A 4 -3.41 9.01 4.45
CA VAL A 4 -3.87 9.01 3.05
C VAL A 4 -4.66 10.27 2.73
N TRP A 5 -4.59 10.69 1.47
CA TRP A 5 -5.28 11.83 0.90
C TRP A 5 -5.98 11.44 -0.41
N ASP A 6 -7.09 12.11 -0.71
CA ASP A 6 -7.86 11.92 -1.96
C ASP A 6 -7.40 12.81 -3.12
N GLU A 7 -6.43 13.69 -2.89
CA GLU A 7 -5.72 14.46 -3.92
C GLU A 7 -4.21 14.20 -3.87
N ASP A 8 -3.52 14.56 -4.95
CA ASP A 8 -2.06 14.51 -5.04
C ASP A 8 -1.42 15.55 -4.10
N PHE A 9 -0.13 15.40 -3.84
CA PHE A 9 0.69 16.30 -3.03
C PHE A 9 0.13 16.60 -1.63
N PHE A 10 -0.49 15.59 -1.02
CA PHE A 10 -1.01 15.61 0.36
C PHE A 10 -2.10 16.66 0.58
N GLN A 11 -2.94 16.89 -0.44
CA GLN A 11 -4.05 17.85 -0.42
C GLN A 11 -5.41 17.15 -0.27
N GLY A 12 -6.47 17.94 -0.10
CA GLY A 12 -7.83 17.43 -0.01
C GLY A 12 -8.17 16.75 1.32
N LYS A 13 -9.09 15.80 1.25
CA LYS A 13 -9.58 15.04 2.41
C LYS A 13 -8.48 14.09 2.89
N LYS A 14 -8.19 14.18 4.19
CA LYS A 14 -7.17 13.37 4.87
C LYS A 14 -7.81 12.32 5.78
N HIS A 15 -7.19 11.14 5.88
CA HIS A 15 -7.47 10.19 6.96
C HIS A 15 -6.22 9.44 7.41
N GLU A 16 -6.19 9.04 8.68
CA GLU A 16 -5.05 8.36 9.31
C GLU A 16 -5.46 6.97 9.76
N PHE A 17 -4.59 5.99 9.53
CA PHE A 17 -4.84 4.59 9.88
C PHE A 17 -3.66 3.98 10.64
N THR A 18 -4.00 3.18 11.65
CA THR A 18 -3.07 2.36 12.43
C THR A 18 -3.29 0.87 12.24
N THR A 19 -4.41 0.48 11.62
CA THR A 19 -4.80 -0.90 11.29
C THR A 19 -5.08 -1.02 9.80
N ASP A 20 -5.44 -2.21 9.34
CA ASP A 20 -5.88 -2.45 7.98
C ASP A 20 -7.16 -1.69 7.63
N CYS A 21 -7.30 -1.38 6.34
CA CYS A 21 -8.46 -0.76 5.73
C CYS A 21 -8.89 -1.65 4.56
N TYR A 22 -10.03 -2.34 4.72
CA TYR A 22 -10.55 -3.27 3.72
C TYR A 22 -11.11 -2.55 2.48
N SER A 23 -11.63 -1.33 2.65
CA SER A 23 -12.19 -0.52 1.57
C SER A 23 -12.10 0.96 1.89
N THR A 24 -11.36 1.73 1.09
CA THR A 24 -11.25 3.19 1.25
C THR A 24 -12.59 3.90 1.07
N ALA A 25 -13.53 3.29 0.32
CA ALA A 25 -14.87 3.82 0.10
C ALA A 25 -15.69 3.94 1.40
N GLU A 26 -15.47 3.04 2.38
CA GLU A 26 -16.12 3.11 3.71
C GLU A 26 -15.70 4.35 4.49
N HIS A 27 -14.53 4.91 4.16
CA HIS A 27 -14.01 6.15 4.72
C HIS A 27 -14.30 7.37 3.82
N GLY A 28 -15.11 7.17 2.76
CA GLY A 28 -15.49 8.19 1.78
C GLY A 28 -14.34 8.64 0.90
N PHE A 29 -13.46 7.72 0.50
CA PHE A 29 -12.43 7.91 -0.51
C PHE A 29 -12.74 7.03 -1.73
N SER A 30 -12.83 7.62 -2.92
CA SER A 30 -12.95 6.85 -4.17
C SER A 30 -11.65 6.10 -4.49
N THR A 31 -10.51 6.73 -4.24
CA THR A 31 -9.16 6.16 -4.26
C THR A 31 -8.24 7.01 -3.38
N VAL A 32 -7.12 6.45 -2.96
CA VAL A 32 -5.99 7.25 -2.44
C VAL A 32 -5.21 7.83 -3.61
N ARG A 33 -4.84 9.11 -3.51
CA ARG A 33 -4.05 9.87 -4.52
C ARG A 33 -2.68 10.29 -4.03
N SER A 34 -2.52 10.48 -2.72
CA SER A 34 -1.20 10.59 -2.09
C SER A 34 -1.21 9.99 -0.69
N CYS A 35 -0.05 9.55 -0.19
CA CYS A 35 0.06 9.00 1.15
C CYS A 35 1.43 9.23 1.80
N LYS A 36 1.46 9.17 3.13
CA LYS A 36 2.70 9.17 3.93
C LYS A 36 2.70 7.97 4.86
N ILE A 37 3.82 7.26 4.87
CA ILE A 37 4.06 6.18 5.83
C ILE A 37 4.94 6.73 6.94
N GLU A 38 4.34 6.98 8.10
CA GLU A 38 5.03 7.53 9.26
C GLU A 38 5.76 6.44 10.07
N SER A 39 5.27 5.21 10.02
CA SER A 39 5.85 4.09 10.77
C SER A 39 5.46 2.72 10.20
N GLY A 40 6.42 1.80 10.23
CA GLY A 40 6.32 0.44 9.71
C GLY A 40 6.40 0.39 8.19
N ALA A 41 6.01 -0.77 7.64
CA ALA A 41 5.77 -0.97 6.22
C ALA A 41 4.31 -1.40 6.01
N TRP A 42 3.75 -1.02 4.87
CA TRP A 42 2.36 -1.25 4.51
C TRP A 42 2.29 -1.90 3.13
N ALA A 43 1.29 -2.73 2.92
CA ALA A 43 0.92 -3.24 1.60
C ALA A 43 -0.35 -2.49 1.16
N GLY A 44 -0.29 -1.78 0.03
CA GLY A 44 -1.43 -1.22 -0.67
C GLY A 44 -1.91 -2.14 -1.78
N PHE A 45 -3.19 -2.04 -2.13
CA PHE A 45 -3.83 -2.90 -3.11
C PHE A 45 -4.74 -2.11 -4.05
N GLU A 46 -4.74 -2.49 -5.33
CA GLU A 46 -5.58 -1.86 -6.36
C GLU A 46 -7.07 -1.88 -6.00
N HIS A 47 -7.56 -3.01 -5.50
CA HIS A 47 -8.97 -3.23 -5.21
C HIS A 47 -9.23 -3.29 -3.71
N CYS A 48 -10.51 -3.21 -3.33
CA CYS A 48 -10.93 -3.52 -1.97
C CYS A 48 -10.64 -4.99 -1.63
N GLY A 49 -10.59 -5.29 -0.32
CA GLY A 49 -10.37 -6.64 0.17
C GLY A 49 -9.00 -7.24 -0.13
N PHE A 50 -7.99 -6.39 -0.26
CA PHE A 50 -6.60 -6.78 -0.47
C PHE A 50 -6.37 -7.56 -1.78
N GLN A 51 -7.03 -7.13 -2.86
CA GLN A 51 -7.01 -7.80 -4.17
C GLN A 51 -6.33 -6.93 -5.25
N GLY A 52 -5.90 -7.58 -6.34
CA GLY A 52 -5.28 -6.91 -7.49
C GLY A 52 -3.79 -6.63 -7.29
N GLN A 53 -3.29 -5.63 -8.03
CA GLN A 53 -1.88 -5.23 -7.93
C GLN A 53 -1.53 -4.80 -6.51
N GLN A 54 -0.34 -5.22 -6.05
CA GLN A 54 0.18 -4.89 -4.72
C GLN A 54 1.28 -3.81 -4.82
N PHE A 55 1.32 -2.95 -3.81
CA PHE A 55 2.33 -1.90 -3.64
C PHE A 55 2.96 -2.05 -2.27
N VAL A 56 4.29 -2.10 -2.19
CA VAL A 56 5.01 -2.05 -0.90
C VAL A 56 5.30 -0.59 -0.57
N LEU A 57 4.77 -0.13 0.56
CA LEU A 57 4.89 1.23 1.04
C LEU A 57 5.74 1.23 2.32
N GLU A 58 7.01 1.58 2.18
CA GLU A 58 7.93 1.76 3.30
C GLU A 58 7.79 3.18 3.87
N ARG A 59 8.46 3.44 5.01
CA ARG A 59 8.47 4.77 5.63
C ARG A 59 8.91 5.82 4.61
N GLY A 60 8.08 6.83 4.36
CA GLY A 60 8.35 7.84 3.36
C GLY A 60 7.13 8.63 2.91
N GLU A 61 7.34 9.48 1.92
CA GLU A 61 6.33 10.34 1.31
C GLU A 61 6.05 9.91 -0.12
N TYR A 62 4.77 9.77 -0.45
CA TYR A 62 4.31 9.35 -1.76
C TYR A 62 3.31 10.39 -2.30
N PRO A 63 3.80 11.42 -3.02
CA PRO A 63 2.99 12.58 -3.39
C PRO A 63 1.99 12.31 -4.52
N CYS A 64 2.11 11.22 -5.27
CA CYS A 64 1.22 10.85 -6.36
C CYS A 64 1.31 9.34 -6.61
N TRP A 65 0.43 8.79 -7.44
CA TRP A 65 0.36 7.35 -7.67
C TRP A 65 1.61 6.74 -8.31
N GLU A 66 2.35 7.53 -9.10
CA GLU A 66 3.62 7.14 -9.70
C GLU A 66 4.68 6.82 -8.64
N ALA A 67 4.58 7.40 -7.45
CA ALA A 67 5.54 7.18 -6.37
C ALA A 67 5.47 5.76 -5.78
N TRP A 68 4.34 5.05 -5.92
CA TRP A 68 4.19 3.67 -5.43
C TRP A 68 3.94 2.63 -6.52
N SER A 69 3.56 3.03 -7.74
CA SER A 69 3.13 2.08 -8.77
C SER A 69 4.27 1.25 -9.37
N GLY A 70 5.53 1.68 -9.23
CA GLY A 70 6.76 0.88 -9.41
C GLY A 70 7.06 0.31 -10.81
N SER A 71 6.04 0.05 -11.65
CA SER A 71 6.13 -0.57 -12.96
C SER A 71 5.31 0.21 -13.98
N ASN A 72 5.96 0.64 -15.06
CA ASN A 72 5.33 1.33 -16.18
C ASN A 72 4.54 0.39 -17.11
N ALA A 73 4.62 -0.94 -16.89
CA ALA A 73 3.96 -1.94 -17.72
C ALA A 73 2.47 -2.12 -17.37
N TYR A 74 2.09 -1.81 -16.13
CA TYR A 74 0.71 -1.86 -15.64
C TYR A 74 0.38 -0.54 -14.97
N HIS A 75 -0.27 0.35 -15.71
CA HIS A 75 -0.77 1.62 -15.21
C HIS A 75 -1.90 1.41 -14.20
N VAL A 76 -1.56 1.40 -12.92
CA VAL A 76 -2.52 1.28 -11.82
C VAL A 76 -2.43 2.51 -10.92
N GLU A 77 -3.38 3.41 -11.07
CA GLU A 77 -3.50 4.62 -10.24
C GLU A 77 -4.32 4.38 -8.96
N ARG A 78 -5.07 3.27 -8.91
CA ARG A 78 -6.02 3.01 -7.84
C ARG A 78 -5.34 2.33 -6.66
N MET A 79 -5.66 2.82 -5.47
CA MET A 79 -5.39 2.13 -4.21
C MET A 79 -6.65 2.19 -3.35
N CYS A 80 -7.29 1.03 -3.18
CA CYS A 80 -8.62 0.90 -2.56
C CYS A 80 -8.62 0.09 -1.25
N SER A 81 -7.51 -0.58 -0.91
CA SER A 81 -7.31 -1.18 0.41
C SER A 81 -5.83 -1.22 0.77
N PHE A 82 -5.54 -1.33 2.06
CA PHE A 82 -4.16 -1.43 2.56
C PHE A 82 -4.11 -2.07 3.95
N ARG A 83 -2.98 -2.68 4.30
CA ARG A 83 -2.74 -3.30 5.60
C ARG A 83 -1.27 -3.19 6.04
N PRO A 84 -1.00 -3.17 7.35
CA PRO A 84 0.37 -3.23 7.85
C PRO A 84 1.02 -4.59 7.52
N ILE A 85 2.31 -4.58 7.20
CA ILE A 85 3.11 -5.79 7.00
C ILE A 85 3.69 -6.21 8.36
N ALA A 86 2.92 -6.98 9.12
CA ALA A 86 3.26 -7.34 10.50
C ALA A 86 4.56 -8.17 10.64
N CYS A 87 4.96 -8.90 9.60
CA CYS A 87 6.17 -9.72 9.58
C CYS A 87 7.42 -8.97 9.08
N ALA A 88 7.32 -7.67 8.78
CA ALA A 88 8.46 -6.90 8.28
C ALA A 88 9.52 -6.72 9.39
N ASP A 89 10.63 -7.44 9.26
CA ASP A 89 11.83 -7.32 10.10
C ASP A 89 13.08 -7.39 9.22
N HIS A 90 13.66 -6.22 8.91
CA HIS A 90 14.85 -6.12 8.05
C HIS A 90 16.08 -6.85 8.62
N GLY A 91 16.14 -7.06 9.94
CA GLY A 91 17.28 -7.70 10.61
C GLY A 91 17.18 -9.23 10.70
N ARG A 92 16.00 -9.81 10.42
CA ARG A 92 15.74 -11.25 10.63
C ARG A 92 15.00 -11.93 9.47
N SER A 93 14.97 -11.30 8.30
CA SER A 93 14.33 -11.85 7.11
C SER A 93 15.19 -12.97 6.47
N ARG A 94 14.59 -14.11 6.15
CA ARG A 94 15.19 -15.21 5.39
C ARG A 94 14.20 -15.72 4.35
N LEU A 95 14.64 -15.89 3.10
CA LEU A 95 13.86 -16.43 2.00
C LEU A 95 14.53 -17.69 1.44
N MET A 96 13.74 -18.68 1.11
CA MET A 96 14.14 -19.86 0.34
C MET A 96 13.13 -20.01 -0.80
N LEU A 97 13.65 -20.12 -2.02
CA LEU A 97 12.85 -20.31 -3.22
C LEU A 97 13.00 -21.74 -3.70
N PHE A 98 11.89 -22.32 -4.15
CA PHE A 98 11.79 -23.65 -4.71
C PHE A 98 11.29 -23.49 -6.15
N GLU A 99 11.77 -24.34 -7.06
CA GLU A 99 11.39 -24.26 -8.47
C GLU A 99 9.96 -24.76 -8.65
N GLU A 100 9.57 -25.77 -7.87
CA GLU A 100 8.25 -26.38 -7.90
C GLU A 100 7.44 -26.08 -6.63
N GLU A 101 6.16 -26.43 -6.68
CA GLU A 101 5.29 -26.36 -5.52
C GLU A 101 5.70 -27.39 -4.44
N ASN A 102 5.13 -27.28 -3.23
CA ASN A 102 5.34 -28.24 -2.14
C ASN A 102 6.81 -28.40 -1.68
N PHE A 103 7.60 -27.34 -1.82
CA PHE A 103 9.01 -27.28 -1.39
C PHE A 103 9.93 -28.23 -2.19
N GLN A 104 9.63 -28.42 -3.49
CA GLN A 104 10.44 -29.24 -4.41
C GLN A 104 11.36 -28.39 -5.29
#